data_AF-A0A3A9SUZ0-F1
#
_entry.id   AF-A0A3A9SUZ0-F1
#
_cell.length_a   1.000
_cell.length_b   1.000
_cell.length_c   1.000
_cell.angle_alpha   90.00
_cell.angle_beta   90.00
_cell.angle_gamma   90.00
#
_symmetry.space_group_name_H-M   'P 1'
#
loop_
_entity.id
_entity.type
_entity.pdbx_description
1 polymer ?
#
loop_
_entity_poly.entity_id
_entity_poly.type
_entity_poly.pdbx_seq_one_letter_code
_entity_poly.pdbx_strand_id
1 'polypeptide(L)'
;MMFKGIGRTFSTENDQQYETIGAFWDELAAKYGRANLQGLGYGWTNRSIEYVIGLIDGEIDGADRTVELPDTGWVTVRGKTADLGKIYEKIYQEGRLSNEIERFTDSGDCEIMYRR
;
A
#
# COMPACT_ATOMS: atom_id res chain seq x y z
N MET A 1 0.76 15.87 -1.39
CA MET A 1 0.39 15.24 -0.09
C MET A 1 1.61 14.54 0.51
N MET A 2 1.71 14.45 1.83
CA MET A 2 2.85 13.78 2.50
C MET A 2 2.41 12.46 3.12
N PHE A 3 3.10 11.37 2.80
CA PHE A 3 2.86 10.08 3.43
C PHE A 3 3.95 9.79 4.46
N LYS A 4 3.58 9.50 5.71
CA LYS A 4 4.54 9.18 6.77
C LYS A 4 4.20 7.86 7.45
N GLY A 5 5.21 7.05 7.72
CA GLY A 5 5.00 5.73 8.31
C GLY A 5 6.28 4.94 8.51
N ILE A 6 6.11 3.64 8.71
CA ILE A 6 7.21 2.68 8.85
C ILE A 6 7.41 2.02 7.49
N GLY A 7 8.64 2.07 6.96
CA GLY A 7 8.96 1.56 5.62
C GLY A 7 9.84 0.32 5.59
N ARG A 8 9.61 -0.54 4.60
CA ARG A 8 10.47 -1.68 4.26
C ARG A 8 10.58 -1.81 2.74
N THR A 9 11.63 -2.48 2.28
CA THR A 9 11.77 -2.86 0.87
C THR A 9 11.51 -4.36 0.74
N PHE A 10 10.62 -4.72 -0.17
CA PHE A 10 10.22 -6.11 -0.40
C PHE A 10 10.72 -6.58 -1.76
N SER A 11 11.06 -7.87 -1.85
CA SER A 11 11.38 -8.50 -3.13
C SER A 11 10.09 -8.77 -3.90
N THR A 12 10.09 -8.51 -5.20
CA THR A 12 9.01 -8.85 -6.12
C THR A 12 9.31 -10.13 -6.92
N GLU A 13 10.43 -10.80 -6.63
CA GLU A 13 10.81 -12.03 -7.30
C GLU A 13 9.92 -13.19 -6.83
N ASN A 14 9.39 -13.96 -7.78
CA ASN A 14 8.48 -15.09 -7.53
C ASN A 14 7.23 -14.71 -6.71
N ASP A 15 6.73 -13.48 -6.88
CA ASP A 15 5.51 -13.00 -6.22
C ASP A 15 5.56 -13.00 -4.66
N GLN A 16 6.77 -13.04 -4.07
CA GLN A 16 6.98 -13.06 -2.62
C GLN A 16 6.49 -11.79 -1.89
N GLN A 17 6.30 -10.68 -2.62
CA GLN A 17 5.81 -9.43 -2.06
C GLN A 17 4.43 -9.62 -1.41
N TYR A 18 3.55 -10.47 -1.95
CA TYR A 18 2.20 -10.61 -1.42
C TYR A 18 2.20 -11.17 0.00
N GLU A 19 2.99 -12.23 0.24
CA GLU A 19 3.12 -12.84 1.56
C GLU A 19 3.84 -11.90 2.54
N THR A 20 4.96 -11.32 2.12
CA THR A 20 5.82 -10.52 3.01
C THR A 20 5.20 -9.16 3.36
N ILE A 21 4.50 -8.51 2.42
CA ILE A 21 3.71 -7.30 2.69
C ILE A 21 2.50 -7.64 3.55
N GLY A 22 1.85 -8.78 3.33
CA GLY A 22 0.76 -9.27 4.19
C GLY A 22 1.19 -9.44 5.65
N ALA A 23 2.32 -10.10 5.88
CA ALA A 23 2.90 -10.25 7.22
C ALA A 23 3.28 -8.90 7.85
N PHE A 24 3.80 -7.96 7.06
CA PHE A 24 4.10 -6.61 7.53
C PHE A 24 2.84 -5.84 7.92
N TRP A 25 1.77 -6.00 7.15
CA TRP A 25 0.45 -5.49 7.49
C TRP A 25 -0.10 -6.09 8.79
N ASP A 26 0.04 -7.39 9.01
CA ASP A 26 -0.42 -8.04 10.24
C ASP A 26 0.35 -7.53 11.47
N GLU A 27 1.68 -7.37 11.35
CA GLU A 27 2.55 -6.81 12.40
C GLU A 27 2.08 -5.42 12.85
N LEU A 28 1.88 -4.50 11.89
CA LEU A 28 1.50 -3.13 12.23
C LEU A 28 0.02 -2.99 12.58
N ALA A 29 -0.86 -3.77 11.95
CA ALA A 29 -2.26 -3.82 12.32
C ALA A 29 -2.46 -4.28 13.78
N ALA A 30 -1.63 -5.19 14.29
CA ALA A 30 -1.68 -5.60 15.68
C ALA A 30 -1.37 -4.46 16.67
N LYS A 31 -0.55 -3.48 16.27
CA LYS A 31 -0.18 -2.33 17.11
C LYS A 31 -1.14 -1.13 16.95
N TYR A 32 -1.50 -0.78 15.72
CA TYR A 32 -2.22 0.47 15.43
C TYR A 32 -3.69 0.27 15.01
N GLY A 33 -4.09 -0.97 14.70
CA GLY A 33 -5.37 -1.30 14.10
C GLY A 33 -5.37 -1.08 12.59
N ARG A 34 -5.83 -2.08 11.83
CA ARG A 34 -5.79 -2.06 10.36
C ARG A 34 -6.56 -0.88 9.76
N ALA A 35 -7.75 -0.58 10.28
CA ALA A 35 -8.58 0.54 9.81
C ALA A 35 -7.98 1.94 10.05
N ASN A 36 -6.98 2.05 10.92
CA ASN A 36 -6.29 3.30 11.22
C ASN A 36 -5.01 3.49 10.39
N LEU A 37 -4.74 2.57 9.46
CA LEU A 37 -3.51 2.53 8.69
C LEU A 37 -3.79 2.56 7.19
N GLN A 38 -2.78 2.99 6.46
CA GLN A 38 -2.76 3.06 5.01
C GLN A 38 -1.46 2.42 4.55
N GLY A 39 -1.48 1.75 3.41
CA GLY A 39 -0.30 1.21 2.76
C GLY A 39 0.11 2.11 1.61
N LEU A 40 1.41 2.27 1.35
CA LEU A 40 1.95 2.98 0.22
C LEU A 40 3.01 2.11 -0.46
N GLY A 41 2.73 1.64 -1.67
CA GLY A 41 3.71 1.01 -2.55
C GLY A 41 4.28 2.03 -3.54
N TYR A 42 5.60 2.11 -3.65
CA TYR A 42 6.31 2.99 -4.57
C TYR A 42 7.70 2.47 -4.91
N GLY A 43 8.45 3.20 -5.74
CA GLY A 43 9.86 2.87 -6.01
C GLY A 43 10.04 1.52 -6.71
N TRP A 44 9.04 1.10 -7.51
CA TRP A 44 9.03 -0.19 -8.17
C TRP A 44 10.25 -0.38 -9.09
N THR A 45 10.99 -1.46 -8.87
CA THR A 45 12.03 -1.96 -9.78
C THR A 45 11.56 -3.27 -10.42
N ASN A 46 12.45 -3.98 -11.12
CA ASN A 46 12.14 -5.30 -11.66
C ASN A 46 12.18 -6.41 -10.59
N ARG A 47 12.75 -6.12 -9.41
CA ARG A 47 13.01 -7.10 -8.35
C ARG A 47 12.57 -6.64 -6.97
N SER A 48 12.06 -5.41 -6.84
CA SER A 48 11.75 -4.85 -5.54
C SER A 48 10.67 -3.78 -5.61
N ILE A 49 10.06 -3.55 -4.46
CA ILE A 49 9.13 -2.46 -4.19
C ILE A 49 9.50 -1.83 -2.84
N GLU A 50 9.46 -0.50 -2.75
CA GLU A 50 9.44 0.19 -1.46
C GLU A 50 8.01 0.28 -0.95
N TYR A 51 7.80 -0.05 0.31
CA TYR A 51 6.47 -0.11 0.90
C TYR A 51 6.46 0.54 2.28
N VAL A 52 5.51 1.44 2.53
CA VAL A 52 5.36 2.16 3.80
C VAL A 52 3.96 1.96 4.32
N ILE A 53 3.82 1.60 5.59
CA ILE A 53 2.53 1.57 6.27
C ILE A 53 2.47 2.76 7.23
N GLY A 54 1.43 3.57 7.09
CA GLY A 54 1.36 4.87 7.75
C GLY A 54 0.10 5.66 7.37
N LEU A 55 0.24 6.99 7.27
CA LEU A 55 -0.85 7.93 7.04
C LEU A 55 -0.47 9.01 6.04
N ILE A 56 -1.43 9.39 5.19
CA ILE A 56 -1.41 10.65 4.43
C ILE A 56 -1.70 11.81 5.40
N ASP A 57 -0.82 12.81 5.37
CA ASP A 57 -0.87 14.04 6.16
C ASP A 57 -1.10 13.79 7.67
N GLY A 58 -0.62 12.64 8.16
CA GLY A 58 -0.66 12.19 9.54
C GLY A 58 0.65 11.52 9.94
N GLU A 59 0.71 10.96 11.16
CA GLU A 59 1.90 10.31 11.68
C GLU A 59 1.52 9.19 12.65
N ILE A 60 2.30 8.10 12.64
CA ILE A 60 2.20 7.02 13.61
C ILE A 60 3.48 6.98 14.44
N ASP A 61 3.37 6.52 15.69
CA ASP A 61 4.54 6.33 16.56
C ASP A 61 5.55 5.39 15.89
N GLY A 62 6.84 5.76 15.91
CA GLY A 62 7.92 5.00 15.28
C GLY A 62 8.06 5.15 13.77
N ALA A 63 7.36 6.10 13.14
CA ALA A 63 7.54 6.40 11.72
C ALA A 63 9.02 6.74 11.39
N ASP A 64 9.57 6.08 10.37
CA ASP A 64 10.96 6.23 9.93
C ASP A 64 11.09 6.68 8.47
N ARG A 65 9.96 6.80 7.76
CA ARG A 65 9.89 7.20 6.36
C ARG A 65 8.88 8.32 6.14
N THR A 66 9.24 9.21 5.22
CA THR A 66 8.39 10.29 4.73
C THR A 66 8.51 10.31 3.20
N VAL A 67 7.38 10.25 2.50
CA VAL A 67 7.31 10.22 1.03
C VAL A 67 6.41 11.36 0.57
N GLU A 68 6.94 12.23 -0.29
CA GLU A 68 6.15 13.25 -0.97
C GLU A 68 5.41 12.63 -2.15
N LEU A 69 4.11 12.84 -2.20
CA LEU A 69 3.22 12.30 -3.23
C LEU A 69 2.54 13.45 -3.99
N PRO A 70 2.34 13.30 -5.31
CA PRO A 70 1.69 14.32 -6.12
C PRO A 70 0.19 14.42 -5.80
N ASP A 71 -0.38 15.60 -5.96
CA ASP A 71 -1.78 15.88 -5.61
C ASP A 71 -2.79 15.40 -6.68
N THR A 72 -2.33 15.10 -7.90
CA THR A 72 -3.20 14.80 -9.05
C THR A 72 -2.80 13.54 -9.82
N GLY A 73 -3.74 13.00 -10.60
CA GLY A 73 -3.52 11.85 -11.49
C GLY A 73 -3.83 10.49 -10.85
N TRP A 74 -4.43 10.48 -9.66
CA TRP A 74 -4.85 9.27 -8.97
C TRP A 74 -6.13 8.70 -9.57
N VAL A 75 -6.14 7.38 -9.77
CA VAL A 75 -7.35 6.60 -10.02
C VAL A 75 -7.72 5.88 -8.73
N THR A 76 -9.01 5.83 -8.41
CA THR A 76 -9.50 5.16 -7.20
C THR A 76 -10.41 4.00 -7.57
N VAL A 77 -10.13 2.83 -7.00
CA VAL A 77 -10.95 1.63 -7.09
C VAL A 77 -11.39 1.23 -5.69
N ARG A 78 -12.65 0.85 -5.54
CA ARG A 78 -13.23 0.38 -4.28
C ARG A 78 -13.77 -1.02 -4.46
N GLY A 79 -13.69 -1.83 -3.42
CA GLY A 79 -14.18 -3.20 -3.46
C GLY A 79 -14.13 -3.87 -2.10
N LYS A 80 -14.13 -5.20 -2.11
CA LYS A 80 -14.01 -6.03 -0.92
C LYS A 80 -12.60 -6.57 -0.80
N THR A 81 -12.08 -6.66 0.42
CA THR A 81 -10.79 -7.28 0.74
C THR A 81 -10.73 -8.72 0.22
N ALA A 82 -11.84 -9.45 0.22
CA ALA A 82 -11.95 -10.80 -0.32
C ALA A 82 -11.70 -10.89 -1.85
N ASP A 83 -11.83 -9.79 -2.58
CA ASP A 83 -11.59 -9.70 -4.03
C ASP A 83 -10.27 -8.99 -4.38
N LEU A 84 -9.39 -8.74 -3.40
CA LEU A 84 -8.13 -8.01 -3.61
C LEU A 84 -7.30 -8.55 -4.77
N GLY A 85 -7.16 -9.87 -4.88
CA GLY A 85 -6.42 -10.50 -5.98
C GLY A 85 -6.98 -10.12 -7.35
N LYS A 86 -8.31 -10.11 -7.52
CA LYS A 86 -8.97 -9.73 -8.78
C LYS A 86 -8.86 -8.23 -9.06
N ILE A 87 -8.94 -7.42 -8.00
CA ILE A 87 -8.76 -5.97 -8.10
C ILE A 87 -7.35 -5.67 -8.62
N TYR A 88 -6.33 -6.29 -8.02
CA TYR A 88 -4.95 -6.10 -8.43
C TYR A 88 -4.65 -6.67 -9.81
N GLU A 89 -5.17 -7.85 -10.15
CA GLU A 89 -5.05 -8.41 -11.50
C GLU A 89 -5.54 -7.40 -12.55
N LYS A 90 -6.71 -6.78 -12.32
CA LYS A 90 -7.25 -5.75 -13.21
C LYS A 90 -6.41 -4.48 -13.24
N ILE A 91 -5.90 -4.03 -12.08
CA ILE A 91 -5.04 -2.84 -12.02
C ILE A 91 -3.73 -3.09 -12.79
N TYR A 92 -3.10 -4.25 -12.62
CA TYR A 92 -1.81 -4.54 -13.26
C TYR A 92 -1.91 -4.90 -14.75
N GLN A 93 -3.10 -5.17 -15.29
CA GLN A 93 -3.30 -5.40 -16.73
C GLN A 93 -2.81 -4.25 -17.62
N GLU A 94 -2.86 -3.01 -17.14
CA GLU A 94 -2.38 -1.84 -17.88
C GLU A 94 -0.90 -1.50 -17.58
N GLY A 95 -0.17 -2.41 -16.94
CA GLY A 95 1.26 -2.29 -16.65
C GLY A 95 1.57 -1.93 -15.20
N ARG A 96 2.84 -1.59 -14.95
CA ARG A 96 3.35 -1.28 -13.61
C ARG A 96 2.86 0.09 -13.12
N LEU A 97 2.69 0.20 -11.81
CA LEU A 97 2.30 1.44 -11.14
C LEU A 97 3.54 2.25 -10.75
N SER A 98 3.39 3.56 -10.70
CA SER A 98 4.38 4.45 -10.08
C SER A 98 4.17 4.52 -8.56
N ASN A 99 2.90 4.61 -8.14
CA ASN A 99 2.49 4.62 -6.74
C ASN A 99 1.16 3.90 -6.57
N GLU A 100 0.98 3.25 -5.43
CA GLU A 100 -0.30 2.73 -4.96
C GLU A 100 -0.50 3.07 -3.48
N ILE A 101 -1.73 3.39 -3.09
CA ILE A 101 -2.13 3.62 -1.72
C ILE A 101 -3.29 2.68 -1.41
N GLU A 102 -3.13 1.88 -0.36
CA GLU A 102 -4.13 0.93 0.12
C GLU A 102 -4.82 1.44 1.38
N ARG A 103 -6.13 1.24 1.45
CA ARG A 103 -6.94 1.45 2.66
C ARG A 103 -7.82 0.25 2.88
N PHE A 104 -7.89 -0.20 4.12
CA PHE A 104 -8.70 -1.34 4.53
C PHE A 104 -9.59 -0.93 5.70
N THR A 105 -10.77 -1.51 5.76
CA THR A 105 -11.72 -1.31 6.85
C THR A 105 -12.00 -2.63 7.56
N ASP A 106 -12.45 -2.55 8.81
CA ASP A 106 -12.80 -3.75 9.59
C ASP A 106 -14.06 -4.46 9.05
N SER A 107 -14.87 -3.78 8.22
CA SER A 107 -16.01 -4.38 7.49
C SER A 107 -15.60 -5.18 6.26
N GLY A 108 -14.30 -5.27 5.97
CA GLY A 108 -13.78 -5.98 4.81
C GLY A 108 -13.94 -5.22 3.49
N ASP A 109 -14.12 -3.90 3.55
CA ASP A 109 -14.02 -3.02 2.39
C ASP A 109 -12.58 -2.56 2.18
N CYS A 110 -12.20 -2.39 0.92
CA CYS A 110 -10.91 -1.82 0.52
C CYS A 110 -11.07 -0.67 -0.47
N GLU A 111 -10.13 0.26 -0.42
CA GLU A 111 -9.95 1.34 -1.40
C GLU A 111 -8.49 1.35 -1.84
N ILE A 112 -8.27 1.23 -3.14
CA ILE A 112 -6.95 1.29 -3.77
C ILE A 112 -6.89 2.57 -4.61
N MET A 113 -5.96 3.46 -4.28
CA MET A 113 -5.64 4.62 -5.12
C MET A 113 -4.32 4.34 -5.84
N TYR A 114 -4.23 4.56 -7.14
CA TYR A 114 -2.98 4.33 -7.86
C TYR A 114 -2.67 5.39 -8.91
N ARG A 115 -1.39 5.47 -9.27
CA ARG A 115 -0.86 6.30 -10.36
C ARG A 115 0.06 5.50 -11.27
N ARG A 116 0.13 5.94 -12.52
CA ARG A 116 1.08 5.48 -13.53
C ARG A 116 2.04 6.59 -13.86
#